data_AF-A0A2V6NRC5-F1
#
_entry.id   AF-A0A2V6NRC5-F1
#
_cell.length_a   1.000
_cell.length_b   1.000
_cell.length_c   1.000
_cell.angle_alpha   90.00
_cell.angle_beta   90.00
_cell.angle_gamma   90.00
#
_symmetry.space_group_name_H-M   'P 1'
#
loop_
_entity.id
_entity.type
_entity.pdbx_description
1 polymer ?
#
loop_
_entity_poly.entity_id
_entity_poly.type
_entity_poly.pdbx_seq_one_letter_code
_entity_poly.pdbx_strand_id
1 'polypeptide(L)'
;MRPQPGLTSVAPPDAVASLRQELAHRDKLAQLVSRIHAAKNLDTLFIELKQDMLDLLDAERMTFYAVDRERREIYSRFIDIDTVKEIRVPINPTSVAGYV
;
A
#
# COMPACT_ATOMS: atom_id res chain seq x y z
N MET A 1 52.20 27.85 11.11
CA MET A 1 51.08 26.90 11.08
C MET A 1 49.80 27.66 10.76
N ARG A 2 49.19 27.47 9.58
CA ARG A 2 47.85 27.98 9.27
C ARG A 2 46.87 26.79 9.36
N PRO A 3 45.75 26.88 10.10
CA PRO A 3 44.77 25.80 10.15
C PRO A 3 43.97 25.76 8.84
N GLN A 4 43.77 24.57 8.29
CA GLN A 4 42.82 24.31 7.20
C GLN A 4 41.40 24.28 7.77
N PRO A 5 40.41 25.00 7.21
CA PRO A 5 39.02 24.77 7.55
C PRO A 5 38.56 23.46 6.90
N GLY A 6 38.05 22.55 7.72
CA GLY A 6 37.58 21.24 7.31
C GLY A 6 36.55 21.30 6.18
N LEU A 7 36.61 20.29 5.32
CA LEU A 7 35.57 20.04 4.32
C LEU A 7 34.25 19.74 5.04
N THR A 8 33.42 20.75 5.24
CA THR A 8 31.99 20.52 5.41
C THR A 8 31.49 20.05 4.05
N SER A 9 31.48 18.73 3.83
CA SER A 9 30.88 18.10 2.67
C SER A 9 29.37 18.31 2.74
N VAL A 10 28.92 19.51 2.37
CA VAL A 10 27.51 19.79 2.10
C VAL A 10 27.15 18.91 0.91
N ALA A 11 26.34 17.87 1.15
CA ALA A 11 25.85 17.03 0.07
C ALA A 11 25.16 17.93 -0.97
N PRO A 12 25.33 17.66 -2.28
CA PRO A 12 24.71 18.46 -3.32
C PRO A 12 23.21 18.59 -3.04
N PRO A 13 22.60 19.77 -3.29
CA PRO A 13 21.20 20.06 -2.94
C PRO A 13 20.22 18.99 -3.45
N ASP A 14 20.53 18.38 -4.60
CA ASP A 14 19.74 17.29 -5.18
C ASP A 14 19.79 15.99 -4.34
N ALA A 15 20.94 15.66 -3.76
CA ALA A 15 21.10 14.49 -2.89
C ALA A 15 20.40 14.68 -1.55
N VAL A 16 20.36 15.91 -1.03
CA VAL A 16 19.59 16.23 0.18
C VAL A 16 18.08 16.18 -0.11
N ALA A 17 17.66 16.64 -1.28
CA ALA A 17 16.27 16.60 -1.71
C ALA A 17 15.76 15.16 -1.91
N SER A 18 16.53 14.30 -2.61
CA SER A 18 16.18 12.90 -2.84
C SER A 18 16.09 12.11 -1.52
N LEU A 19 17.03 12.35 -0.59
CA LEU A 19 17.03 11.69 0.71
C LEU A 19 15.82 12.11 1.56
N ARG A 20 15.44 13.40 1.52
CA ARG A 20 14.22 13.89 2.18
C ARG A 20 12.96 13.27 1.59
N GLN A 21 12.90 13.11 0.26
CA GLN A 21 11.77 12.45 -0.41
C GLN A 21 11.66 10.97 -0.02
N GLU A 22 12.78 10.25 0.03
CA GLU A 22 12.81 8.85 0.46
C GLU A 22 12.36 8.67 1.91
N LEU A 23 12.83 9.54 2.82
CA LEU A 23 12.39 9.54 4.22
C LEU A 23 10.89 9.83 4.33
N ALA A 24 10.39 10.85 3.65
CA ALA A 24 8.96 11.18 3.64
C ALA A 24 8.10 10.03 3.09
N HIS A 25 8.59 9.31 2.07
CA HIS A 25 7.90 8.15 1.53
C HIS A 25 7.88 6.98 2.53
N ARG A 26 9.00 6.70 3.20
CA ARG A 26 9.08 5.68 4.26
C ARG A 26 8.15 5.99 5.43
N ASP A 27 8.10 7.24 5.86
CA ASP A 27 7.22 7.65 6.96
C ASP A 27 5.74 7.48 6.59
N LYS A 28 5.34 7.88 5.37
CA LYS A 28 3.99 7.65 4.85
C LYS A 28 3.64 6.17 4.80
N LEU A 29 4.55 5.32 4.31
CA LEU A 29 4.36 3.86 4.30
C LEU A 29 4.15 3.30 5.71
N ALA A 30 4.98 3.69 6.67
CA ALA A 30 4.88 3.22 8.05
C ALA A 30 3.55 3.63 8.71
N GLN A 31 3.11 4.87 8.47
CA GLN A 31 1.80 5.35 8.95
C GLN A 31 0.64 4.57 8.31
N LEU A 32 0.72 4.30 7.01
CA LEU A 32 -0.31 3.55 6.29
C LEU A 32 -0.42 2.10 6.81
N VAL A 33 0.71 1.42 7.02
CA VAL A 33 0.74 0.08 7.63
C VAL A 33 0.14 0.10 9.04
N SER A 34 0.48 1.09 9.86
CA SER A 34 -0.08 1.23 11.21
C SER A 34 -1.59 1.39 11.19
N ARG A 35 -2.13 2.19 10.25
CA ARG A 35 -3.58 2.37 10.10
C ARG A 35 -4.27 1.12 9.57
N ILE A 36 -3.66 0.38 8.64
CA ILE A 36 -4.17 -0.92 8.19
C ILE A 36 -4.33 -1.87 9.39
N HIS A 37 -3.33 -1.93 10.27
CA HIS A 37 -3.38 -2.77 11.47
C HIS A 37 -4.44 -2.30 12.49
N ALA A 38 -4.75 -1.01 12.53
CA ALA A 38 -5.76 -0.44 13.41
C ALA A 38 -7.20 -0.60 12.88
N ALA A 39 -7.38 -0.93 11.59
CA ALA A 39 -8.69 -1.07 10.99
C ALA A 39 -9.45 -2.27 11.58
N LYS A 40 -10.72 -2.04 11.96
CA LYS A 40 -11.56 -3.08 12.59
C LYS A 40 -11.99 -4.18 11.63
N ASN A 41 -12.20 -3.83 10.37
CA ASN A 41 -12.60 -4.74 9.30
C ASN A 41 -12.21 -4.17 7.93
N LEU A 42 -12.34 -4.99 6.89
CA LEU A 42 -12.01 -4.61 5.51
C LEU A 42 -12.84 -3.43 5.01
N ASP A 43 -14.09 -3.30 5.44
CA ASP A 43 -14.97 -2.24 4.97
C ASP A 43 -14.52 -0.86 5.49
N THR A 44 -14.12 -0.78 6.77
CA THR A 44 -13.48 0.41 7.34
C THR A 44 -12.18 0.76 6.62
N LEU A 45 -11.35 -0.24 6.32
CA LEU A 45 -10.10 -0.04 5.57
C LEU A 45 -10.39 0.53 4.18
N PHE A 46 -11.37 -0.01 3.47
CA PHE A 46 -11.79 0.51 2.16
C PHE A 46 -12.29 1.96 2.21
N ILE A 47 -13.03 2.35 3.26
CA ILE A 47 -13.56 3.71 3.37
C ILE A 47 -12.46 4.70 3.76
N GLU A 48 -11.63 4.35 4.74
CA GLU A 48 -10.70 5.29 5.36
C GLU A 48 -9.32 5.33 4.70
N LEU A 49 -8.87 4.22 4.11
CA LEU A 49 -7.49 4.04 3.64
C LEU A 49 -7.37 3.92 2.13
N LYS A 50 -8.47 3.74 1.39
CA LYS A 50 -8.41 3.57 -0.08
C LYS A 50 -7.65 4.69 -0.76
N GLN A 51 -8.00 5.95 -0.52
CA GLN A 51 -7.37 7.06 -1.24
C GLN A 51 -5.89 7.17 -0.89
N ASP A 52 -5.54 7.05 0.39
CA ASP A 52 -4.15 7.06 0.82
C ASP A 52 -3.32 5.93 0.19
N MET A 53 -3.92 4.74 0.03
CA MET A 53 -3.28 3.59 -0.63
C MET A 53 -3.12 3.82 -2.14
N LEU A 54 -4.13 4.34 -2.81
CA LEU A 54 -4.08 4.65 -4.24
C LEU A 54 -3.03 5.73 -4.54
N ASP A 55 -3.01 6.80 -3.75
CA ASP A 55 -2.05 7.90 -3.90
C ASP A 55 -0.62 7.46 -3.61
N LEU A 56 -0.42 6.59 -2.61
CA LEU A 56 0.91 6.09 -2.27
C LEU A 56 1.48 5.13 -3.32
N LEU A 57 0.60 4.38 -3.99
CA LEU A 57 0.94 3.37 -4.99
C LEU A 57 0.83 3.89 -6.43
N ASP A 58 0.40 5.13 -6.63
CA ASP A 58 0.09 5.73 -7.93
C ASP A 58 -0.84 4.82 -8.77
N ALA A 59 -1.96 4.42 -8.15
CA ALA A 59 -2.90 3.44 -8.71
C ALA A 59 -4.31 4.02 -8.89
N GLU A 60 -5.03 3.52 -9.90
CA GLU A 60 -6.42 3.93 -10.15
C GLU A 60 -7.44 3.09 -9.35
N ARG A 61 -7.11 1.82 -9.07
CA ARG A 61 -8.03 0.84 -8.47
C ARG A 61 -7.31 -0.07 -7.48
N MET A 62 -8.03 -0.45 -6.43
CA MET A 62 -7.56 -1.35 -5.38
C MET A 62 -8.59 -2.47 -5.15
N THR A 63 -8.10 -3.70 -5.09
CA THR A 63 -8.89 -4.91 -4.83
C THR A 63 -8.13 -5.79 -3.84
N PHE A 64 -8.77 -6.19 -2.74
CA PHE A 64 -8.20 -7.17 -1.82
C PHE A 64 -8.65 -8.57 -2.19
N TYR A 65 -7.71 -9.50 -2.28
CA TYR A 65 -7.97 -10.91 -2.48
C TYR A 65 -7.65 -11.68 -1.19
N ALA A 66 -8.52 -12.61 -0.83
CA ALA A 66 -8.31 -13.48 0.30
C ALA A 66 -8.89 -14.87 0.03
N VAL A 67 -8.37 -15.86 0.75
CA VAL A 67 -8.74 -17.27 0.59
C VAL A 67 -9.65 -17.70 1.72
N ASP A 68 -10.83 -18.18 1.36
CA ASP A 68 -11.76 -18.88 2.24
C ASP A 68 -11.45 -20.38 2.17
N ARG A 69 -10.69 -20.87 3.15
CA ARG A 69 -10.22 -22.27 3.18
C ARG A 69 -11.34 -23.27 3.47
N GLU A 70 -12.36 -22.87 4.21
CA GLU A 70 -13.50 -23.74 4.54
C GLU A 70 -14.33 -24.01 3.29
N ARG A 71 -14.58 -22.97 2.49
CA ARG A 71 -15.34 -23.08 1.24
C ARG A 71 -14.50 -23.43 0.03
N ARG A 72 -13.17 -23.42 0.16
CA ARG A 72 -12.21 -23.54 -0.95
C ARG A 72 -12.47 -22.52 -2.06
N GLU A 73 -12.63 -21.26 -1.65
CA GLU A 73 -12.89 -20.14 -2.56
C GLU A 73 -11.84 -19.06 -2.39
N ILE A 74 -11.59 -18.30 -3.45
CA ILE A 74 -10.95 -17.00 -3.39
C ILE A 74 -12.06 -15.98 -3.43
N TYR A 75 -12.11 -15.09 -2.45
CA TYR A 75 -12.99 -13.93 -2.48
C TYR A 75 -12.16 -12.68 -2.70
N SER A 76 -12.71 -11.76 -3.48
CA SER A 76 -12.13 -10.45 -3.71
C SER A 76 -13.11 -9.37 -3.32
N ARG A 77 -12.66 -8.37 -2.57
CA ARG A 77 -13.45 -7.18 -2.23
C ARG A 77 -12.89 -5.96 -2.94
N PHE A 78 -13.77 -5.06 -3.36
CA PHE A 78 -13.43 -3.80 -4.01
C PHE A 78 -14.55 -2.77 -3.81
N ILE A 79 -14.24 -1.48 -3.97
CA ILE A 79 -15.25 -0.43 -3.96
C ILE A 79 -15.79 -0.22 -5.38
N ASP A 80 -17.10 -0.23 -5.50
CA ASP A 80 -17.82 0.17 -6.70
C ASP A 80 -18.76 1.34 -6.39
N ILE A 81 -18.53 2.47 -7.04
CA ILE A 81 -19.16 3.78 -6.78
C ILE A 81 -19.00 4.16 -5.30
N ASP A 82 -19.90 3.71 -4.42
CA ASP A 82 -19.89 3.98 -2.97
C ASP A 82 -20.16 2.71 -2.13
N THR A 83 -20.13 1.52 -2.73
CA THR A 83 -20.45 0.25 -2.03
C THR A 83 -19.32 -0.75 -2.15
N VAL A 84 -18.99 -1.43 -1.05
CA VAL A 84 -18.07 -2.55 -1.07
C VAL A 84 -18.76 -3.75 -1.71
N LYS A 85 -18.22 -4.24 -2.83
CA LYS A 85 -18.68 -5.45 -3.52
C LYS A 85 -17.72 -6.60 -3.27
N GLU A 86 -18.26 -7.82 -3.33
CA GLU A 86 -17.50 -9.06 -3.18
C GLU A 86 -17.73 -9.95 -4.42
N ILE A 87 -16.65 -10.50 -4.96
CA ILE A 87 -16.69 -11.55 -5.98
C ILE A 87 -16.09 -12.80 -5.34
N ARG A 88 -16.71 -13.97 -5.56
CA ARG A 88 -16.20 -15.27 -5.10
C ARG A 88 -15.94 -16.18 -6.28
N VAL A 89 -14.79 -16.84 -6.26
CA VAL A 89 -14.36 -17.78 -7.29
C VAL A 89 -13.89 -19.06 -6.61
N PRO A 90 -14.37 -20.25 -7.02
CA PRO A 90 -13.88 -21.51 -6.47
C PRO A 90 -12.40 -21.73 -6.82
N ILE A 91 -11.65 -22.36 -5.93
CA ILE A 91 -10.26 -22.79 -6.17
C ILE A 91 -10.29 -24.06 -7.02
N ASN A 92 -10.39 -23.86 -8.33
CA ASN A 92 -10.37 -24.89 -9.34
C ASN A 92 -9.82 -24.35 -10.68
N PRO A 93 -9.52 -25.24 -11.65
CA PRO A 93 -8.98 -24.81 -12.94
C PRO A 93 -9.95 -23.99 -13.82
N THR A 94 -11.17 -23.73 -13.37
CA THR A 94 -12.22 -23.08 -14.16
C THR A 94 -12.01 -21.56 -14.27
N SER A 95 -11.12 -20.98 -13.46
CA SER A 95 -10.77 -19.56 -13.50
C SER A 95 -9.27 -19.36 -13.34
N VAL A 96 -8.70 -18.36 -14.02
CA VAL A 96 -7.29 -17.96 -13.87
C VAL A 96 -6.96 -17.65 -12.41
N ALA A 97 -7.89 -17.07 -11.66
CA ALA A 97 -7.68 -16.79 -10.24
C ALA A 97 -7.66 -18.07 -9.39
N GLY A 98 -8.45 -19.07 -9.74
CA GLY A 98 -8.59 -20.34 -9.01
C GLY A 98 -7.61 -21.44 -9.45
N TYR A 99 -6.84 -21.19 -10.52
CA TYR A 99 -5.87 -22.13 -11.07
C TYR A 99 -4.59 -22.10 -10.22
N VAL A 100 -4.52 -22.99 -9.23
CA VAL A 100 -3.35 -23.27 -8.36
C VAL A 100 -2.97 -24.73 -8.42
#